data_AF-A0A7K9KN13-F1
#
_entry.id   AF-A0A7K9KN13-F1
#
_cell.length_a   1.000
_cell.length_b   1.000
_cell.length_c   1.000
_cell.angle_alpha   90.00
_cell.angle_beta   90.00
_cell.angle_gamma   90.00
#
_symmetry.space_group_name_H-M   'P 1'
#
loop_
_entity.id
_entity.type
_entity.pdbx_description
1 polymer ?
#
loop_
_entity_poly.entity_id
_entity_poly.type
_entity_poly.pdbx_seq_one_letter_code
_entity_poly.pdbx_strand_id
1 'polypeptide(L)'
;KTTMLNIEAGEFRGHKVSLWDLLHSRYIPKENRKELLELYEAGELTLEQVKTVVSTIVTKAAAERAEPGAERAEPSPESGPRAEPVATEAEPTPEHED
;
A
#
# COMPACT_ATOMS: atom_id res chain seq x y z
N LYS A 1 -16.00 9.35 21.48
CA LYS A 1 -16.25 8.72 20.15
C LYS A 1 -14.96 8.06 19.70
N THR A 2 -14.98 6.76 19.42
CA THR A 2 -13.79 6.05 18.93
C THR A 2 -13.78 6.11 17.41
N THR A 3 -12.78 6.79 16.82
CA THR A 3 -12.62 6.79 15.35
C THR A 3 -11.90 5.53 14.93
N MET A 4 -12.42 4.84 13.92
CA MET A 4 -11.74 3.70 13.30
C MET A 4 -10.87 4.17 12.13
N LEU A 5 -9.64 3.67 12.07
CA LEU A 5 -8.68 3.91 11.01
C LEU A 5 -8.45 2.62 10.22
N ASN A 6 -8.41 2.76 8.90
CA ASN A 6 -7.94 1.70 8.01
C ASN A 6 -6.41 1.83 7.93
N ILE A 7 -5.70 0.80 8.37
CA ILE A 7 -4.25 0.77 8.29
C ILE A 7 -3.86 -0.07 7.08
N GLU A 8 -2.95 0.45 6.27
CA GLU A 8 -2.51 -0.20 5.03
C GLU A 8 -1.11 -0.83 5.14
N ALA A 9 -0.53 -0.78 6.34
CA ALA A 9 0.84 -1.21 6.61
C ALA A 9 0.99 -2.01 7.91
N GLY A 10 1.96 -2.92 7.94
CA GLY A 10 2.28 -3.75 9.11
C GLY A 10 1.23 -4.83 9.39
N GLU A 11 1.18 -5.29 10.64
CA GLU A 11 0.26 -6.36 11.09
C GLU A 11 -1.21 -5.95 11.01
N PHE A 12 -1.49 -4.65 11.05
CA PHE A 12 -2.84 -4.10 10.95
C PHE A 12 -3.30 -3.87 9.50
N ARG A 13 -2.49 -4.25 8.50
CA ARG A 13 -2.86 -4.09 7.09
C ARG A 13 -4.20 -4.79 6.80
N GLY A 14 -5.15 -4.03 6.25
CA GLY A 14 -6.49 -4.54 5.92
C GLY A 14 -7.43 -4.68 7.12
N HIS A 15 -7.02 -4.22 8.31
CA HIS A 15 -7.85 -4.23 9.51
C HIS A 15 -8.26 -2.81 9.89
N LYS A 16 -9.51 -2.68 10.35
CA LYS A 16 -10.04 -1.43 10.91
C LYS A 16 -9.74 -1.38 12.40
N VAL A 17 -8.75 -0.59 12.78
CA VAL A 17 -8.29 -0.47 14.17
C VAL A 17 -8.76 0.87 14.75
N SER A 18 -9.08 0.89 16.03
CA SER A 18 -9.48 2.12 16.70
C SER A 18 -8.26 3.04 16.90
N LEU A 19 -8.43 4.35 16.68
CA LEU A 19 -7.40 5.35 16.94
C LEU A 19 -6.80 5.23 18.35
N TRP A 20 -7.66 4.99 19.35
CA TRP A 20 -7.24 4.80 20.74
C TRP A 20 -6.42 3.53 20.94
N ASP A 21 -6.78 2.46 20.24
CA ASP A 21 -6.07 1.19 20.28
C ASP A 21 -4.69 1.32 19.63
N LEU A 22 -4.58 2.04 18.51
CA LEU A 22 -3.28 2.36 17.88
C LEU A 22 -2.39 3.23 18.78
N LEU A 23 -2.96 4.25 19.43
CA LEU A 23 -2.24 5.07 20.41
C LEU A 23 -1.69 4.20 21.53
N HIS A 24 -2.48 3.26 22.04
CA HIS A 24 -2.10 2.32 23.10
C HIS A 24 -1.24 1.13 22.63
N SER A 25 -1.14 0.93 21.32
CA SER A 25 -0.40 -0.15 20.71
C SER A 25 1.12 0.09 20.77
N ARG A 26 1.87 -0.98 20.46
CA ARG A 26 3.33 -1.03 20.42
C ARG A 26 3.92 -0.21 19.28
N TYR A 27 3.09 0.18 18.32
CA TYR A 27 3.46 0.98 17.15
C TYR A 27 3.71 2.44 17.50
N ILE A 28 3.02 2.97 18.52
CA ILE A 28 3.17 4.36 18.93
C ILE A 28 3.95 4.41 20.25
N PRO A 29 5.19 4.92 20.23
CA PRO A 29 5.98 5.07 21.45
C PRO A 29 5.33 6.08 22.40
N LYS A 30 5.67 5.99 23.69
CA LYS A 30 5.10 6.86 24.73
C LYS A 30 5.34 8.35 24.45
N GLU A 31 6.51 8.74 23.97
CA GLU A 31 6.80 10.12 23.58
C GLU A 31 5.80 10.63 22.52
N ASN A 32 5.65 9.93 21.39
CA ASN A 32 4.72 10.34 20.33
C ASN A 32 3.28 10.43 20.84
N ARG A 33 2.85 9.50 21.70
CA ARG A 33 1.51 9.55 22.32
C ARG A 33 1.34 10.80 23.17
N LYS A 34 2.34 11.12 24.00
CA LYS A 34 2.31 12.29 24.90
C LYS A 34 2.24 13.57 24.08
N GLU A 35 3.11 13.70 23.07
CA GLU A 35 3.16 14.88 22.20
C GLU A 35 1.86 15.07 21.41
N LEU A 36 1.30 13.99 20.84
CA LEU A 36 0.00 14.02 20.16
C LEU A 36 -1.14 14.50 21.07
N LEU A 37 -1.16 14.06 22.33
CA LEU A 37 -2.16 14.47 23.30
C LEU A 37 -1.96 15.91 23.73
N GLU A 38 -0.74 16.34 24.00
CA GLU A 38 -0.43 17.72 24.37
C GLU A 38 -0.82 18.70 23.26
N LEU A 39 -0.49 18.39 22.00
CA LEU A 39 -0.88 19.20 20.85
C LEU A 39 -2.40 19.21 20.62
N TYR A 40 -3.09 18.09 20.86
CA TYR A 40 -4.55 18.03 20.75
C TYR A 40 -5.25 18.83 21.86
N GLU A 41 -4.77 18.74 23.10
CA GLU A 41 -5.29 19.54 24.23
C GLU A 41 -4.96 21.03 24.09
N ALA A 42 -3.80 21.36 23.54
CA ALA A 42 -3.43 22.73 23.19
C ALA A 42 -4.25 23.30 22.02
N GLY A 43 -4.99 22.45 21.30
CA GLY A 43 -5.75 22.82 20.11
C GLY A 43 -4.89 23.08 18.87
N GLU A 44 -3.60 22.75 18.92
CA GLU A 44 -2.69 22.83 17.76
C GLU A 44 -2.96 21.72 16.75
N LEU A 45 -3.44 20.56 17.23
CA LEU A 45 -3.87 19.45 16.39
C LEU A 45 -5.38 19.27 16.42
N THR A 46 -5.96 19.16 15.23
CA THR A 46 -7.34 18.72 15.06
C THR A 46 -7.44 17.20 15.07
N LEU A 47 -8.65 16.67 15.32
CA LEU A 47 -8.90 15.24 15.31
C LEU A 47 -8.49 14.58 13.98
N GLU A 48 -8.65 15.26 12.84
CA GLU A 48 -8.23 14.75 11.54
C GLU A 48 -6.70 14.65 11.42
N GLN A 49 -5.98 15.66 11.91
CA GLN A 49 -4.52 15.60 11.93
C GLN A 49 -4.01 14.50 12.86
N VAL A 50 -4.62 14.31 14.04
CA VAL A 50 -4.29 13.19 14.94
C VAL A 50 -4.42 11.85 14.21
N LYS A 51 -5.48 11.65 13.41
CA LYS A 51 -5.66 10.43 12.60
C LYS A 51 -4.54 10.25 11.58
N THR A 52 -4.18 11.32 10.87
CA THR A 52 -3.10 11.30 9.88
C THR A 52 -1.77 10.97 10.52
N VAL A 53 -1.40 11.66 11.61
CA VAL A 53 -0.14 11.43 12.32
C VAL A 53 -0.07 10.01 12.85
N VAL A 54 -1.14 9.50 13.46
CA VAL A 54 -1.19 8.10 13.95
C VAL A 54 -1.03 7.10 12.81
N SER A 55 -1.75 7.28 11.69
CA SER A 55 -1.62 6.41 10.52
C SER A 55 -0.18 6.41 9.97
N THR A 56 0.44 7.58 9.88
CA THR A 56 1.82 7.75 9.42
C THR A 56 2.82 7.06 10.35
N ILE A 57 2.69 7.24 11.68
CA ILE A 57 3.58 6.59 12.65
C ILE A 57 3.48 5.07 12.54
N VAL A 58 2.26 4.54 12.49
CA VAL A 58 2.01 3.09 12.37
C VAL A 58 2.60 2.57 11.05
N THR A 59 2.42 3.29 9.96
CA THR A 59 2.96 2.93 8.63
C THR A 59 4.48 2.94 8.63
N LYS A 60 5.11 3.96 9.22
CA LYS A 60 6.56 4.05 9.34
C LYS A 60 7.12 2.95 10.24
N ALA A 61 6.56 2.76 11.42
CA ALA A 61 6.98 1.71 12.35
C ALA A 61 6.78 0.29 11.78
N ALA A 62 5.75 0.10 10.97
CA ALA A 62 5.56 -1.12 10.19
C ALA A 62 6.65 -1.32 9.13
N ALA A 63 7.00 -0.27 8.38
CA ALA A 63 8.03 -0.31 7.36
C ALA A 63 9.42 -0.58 7.96
N GLU A 64 9.73 -0.02 9.14
CA GLU A 64 11.00 -0.29 9.83
C GLU A 64 11.12 -1.72 10.35
N ARG A 65 10.00 -2.42 10.58
CA ARG A 65 9.99 -3.85 10.94
C ARG A 65 9.83 -4.80 9.76
N ALA A 66 9.35 -4.29 8.63
CA ALA A 66 9.37 -5.02 7.38
C ALA A 66 10.78 -4.85 6.80
N GLU A 67 11.68 -5.78 7.15
CA GLU A 67 12.99 -5.93 6.52
C GLU A 67 12.94 -5.57 5.02
N PRO A 68 13.88 -4.78 4.47
CA PRO A 68 13.96 -4.49 3.04
C PRO A 68 14.43 -5.76 2.31
N GLY A 69 13.51 -6.69 2.08
CA GLY A 69 13.79 -8.02 1.56
C GLY A 69 12.72 -8.55 0.60
N ALA A 70 11.94 -7.66 -0.01
CA ALA A 70 10.98 -8.03 -1.06
C ALA A 70 10.98 -7.02 -2.22
N GLU A 71 12.15 -6.53 -2.62
CA GLU A 71 12.40 -6.24 -4.03
C GLU A 71 13.00 -7.50 -4.68
N ARG A 72 12.16 -8.52 -4.87
CA ARG A 72 12.34 -9.50 -5.98
C ARG A 72 11.07 -10.30 -6.21
N ALA A 73 10.04 -9.62 -6.70
CA ALA A 73 9.07 -10.22 -7.61
C ALA A 73 8.37 -9.11 -8.40
N GLU A 74 9.16 -8.29 -9.10
CA GLU A 74 8.76 -8.01 -10.47
C GLU A 74 9.12 -9.28 -11.27
N PRO A 75 8.16 -10.08 -11.76
CA PRO A 75 8.32 -10.58 -13.10
C PRO A 75 8.01 -9.38 -14.00
N SER A 76 9.07 -8.77 -14.52
CA SER A 76 8.98 -7.91 -15.70
C SER A 76 8.02 -8.55 -16.72
N PRO A 77 7.08 -7.81 -17.31
CA PRO A 77 6.39 -8.26 -18.50
C PRO A 77 7.39 -8.22 -19.67
N GLU A 78 8.28 -9.20 -19.75
CA GLU A 78 9.17 -9.40 -20.90
C GLU A 78 8.73 -10.63 -21.70
N SER A 79 7.87 -10.40 -22.69
CA SER A 79 7.98 -11.01 -24.02
C SER A 79 7.03 -10.31 -24.99
N GLY A 80 7.37 -9.07 -25.33
CA GLY A 80 7.36 -8.67 -26.73
C GLY A 80 8.83 -8.51 -27.13
N PRO A 81 9.29 -9.04 -28.29
CA PRO A 81 8.73 -8.62 -29.57
C PRO A 81 8.62 -9.74 -30.62
N ARG A 82 7.93 -9.42 -31.72
CA ARG A 82 8.15 -10.00 -33.06
C ARG A 82 7.49 -11.36 -33.37
N ALA A 83 6.19 -11.33 -33.63
CA ALA A 83 5.74 -11.74 -34.98
C ALA A 83 5.87 -10.44 -35.79
N GLU A 84 6.68 -10.31 -36.84
CA GLU A 84 6.67 -11.00 -38.13
C GLU A 84 8.12 -11.04 -38.67
N PRO A 85 8.48 -11.56 -39.88
CA PRO A 85 7.71 -12.31 -40.88
C PRO A 85 8.42 -13.61 -41.33
N VAL A 86 7.67 -14.62 -41.79
CA VAL A 86 8.20 -15.52 -42.83
C VAL A 86 7.13 -15.71 -43.88
N ALA A 87 7.43 -15.17 -45.05
CA ALA A 87 6.72 -15.45 -46.28
C ALA A 87 6.72 -16.97 -46.52
N THR A 88 5.55 -17.57 -46.60
CA THR A 88 5.32 -18.63 -47.57
C THR A 88 4.34 -18.04 -48.58
N GLU A 89 4.97 -17.46 -49.59
CA GLU A 89 4.43 -17.39 -50.94
C GLU A 89 3.89 -18.77 -51.32
N ALA A 90 2.58 -18.86 -51.51
CA ALA A 90 1.90 -19.85 -52.32
C ALA A 90 0.47 -19.35 -52.58
N GLU A 91 0.32 -18.35 -53.45
CA GLU A 91 -0.82 -18.36 -54.39
C GLU A 91 -0.53 -19.46 -55.43
N PRO A 92 -1.54 -20.12 -56.05
CA PRO A 92 -2.79 -19.49 -56.48
C PRO A 92 -4.09 -20.31 -56.24
N THR A 93 -5.21 -19.59 -56.38
CA THR A 93 -6.61 -19.99 -56.60
C THR A 93 -6.76 -21.16 -57.57
N PRO A 94 -7.72 -22.08 -57.35
CA PRO A 94 -9.00 -22.01 -58.08
C PRO A 94 -10.21 -22.29 -57.15
N GLU A 95 -11.23 -21.42 -57.14
CA GLU A 95 -12.51 -21.66 -57.83
C GLU A 95 -13.12 -23.05 -57.58
N HIS A 96 -14.22 -23.12 -56.82
CA HIS A 96 -15.40 -23.80 -57.34
C HIS A 96 -16.70 -23.35 -56.65
N GLU A 97 -17.67 -23.10 -57.52
CA GLU A 97 -19.08 -22.78 -57.34
C GLU A 97 -19.88 -24.03 -56.91
N ASP A 98 -20.90 -23.84 -56.06
CA ASP A 98 -22.26 -24.41 -56.19
C ASP A 98 -23.25 -23.54 -55.38
#